data_AF-A0A7Z9SJW4-F1
#
_entry.id   AF-A0A7Z9SJW4-F1
#
_cell.length_a   1.000
_cell.length_b   1.000
_cell.length_c   1.000
_cell.angle_alpha   90.00
_cell.angle_beta   90.00
_cell.angle_gamma   90.00
#
_symmetry.space_group_name_H-M   'P 1'
#
loop_
_entity.id
_entity.type
_entity.pdbx_description
1 polymer ?
#
loop_
_entity_poly.entity_id
_entity_poly.type
_entity_poly.pdbx_seq_one_letter_code
_entity_poly.pdbx_strand_id
1 'polypeptide(L)' 'MALSSVIINQIIQQETLLDDLSDDDLADFCQTANLAYRSGNPIISDQDYDFIYLPALKNRVPQHSLFQS' A
#
# COMPACT_ATOMS: atom_id res chain seq x y z
N MET A 1 0.61 -14.55 -0.23
CA MET A 1 0.43 -14.58 1.25
C MET A 1 0.07 -13.16 1.62
N ALA A 2 -0.93 -12.91 2.45
CA ALA A 2 -1.27 -11.55 2.85
C ALA A 2 -0.18 -10.97 3.78
N LEU A 3 0.21 -9.71 3.54
CA LEU A 3 1.14 -8.96 4.39
C LEU A 3 0.74 -9.01 5.87
N SER A 4 1.73 -9.24 6.75
CA SER A 4 1.46 -9.32 8.19
C SER A 4 1.08 -7.97 8.79
N SER A 5 0.20 -7.98 9.79
CA SER A 5 -0.22 -6.76 10.50
C SER A 5 0.94 -5.99 11.14
N VAL A 6 2.04 -6.68 11.48
CA VAL A 6 3.25 -6.06 12.02
C VAL A 6 3.91 -5.18 10.96
N ILE A 7 4.12 -5.70 9.75
CA ILE A 7 4.75 -4.94 8.66
C ILE A 7 3.85 -3.76 8.25
N ILE A 8 2.54 -3.95 8.21
CA ILE A 8 1.58 -2.85 7.95
C ILE A 8 1.76 -1.72 8.96
N ASN A 9 1.85 -2.04 10.26
CA ASN A 9 2.07 -1.03 11.29
C ASN A 9 3.44 -0.35 11.16
N GLN A 10 4.50 -1.10 10.81
CA GLN A 10 5.82 -0.52 10.57
C GLN A 10 5.82 0.48 9.41
N ILE A 11 5.10 0.18 8.33
CA ILE A 11 4.92 1.10 7.20
C ILE A 11 4.17 2.36 7.66
N ILE A 12 3.08 2.21 8.43
CA ILE A 12 2.28 3.34 8.94
C ILE A 12 3.12 4.23 9.88
N GLN A 13 3.97 3.63 10.72
CA GLN A 13 4.88 4.35 11.62
C GLN A 13 6.16 4.86 10.91
N GLN A 14 6.28 4.67 9.59
CA GLN A 14 7.47 5.03 8.80
C GLN A 14 8.77 4.35 9.27
N GLU A 15 8.66 3.19 9.92
CA GLU A 15 9.80 2.36 10.33
C GLU A 15 10.36 1.52 9.17
N THR A 16 9.50 1.21 8.19
CA THR A 16 9.89 0.56 6.93
C THR A 16 9.72 1.56 5.79
N LEU A 17 10.78 1.78 5.00
CA LEU A 17 10.72 2.68 3.85
C LEU A 17 10.07 1.99 2.65
N LEU A 18 9.49 2.79 1.76
CA LEU A 18 8.91 2.33 0.50
C LEU A 18 9.90 1.49 -0.34
N ASP A 19 11.18 1.86 -0.33
CA ASP A 19 12.23 1.18 -1.08
C ASP A 19 12.64 -0.17 -0.47
N ASP A 20 12.30 -0.41 0.80
CA ASP A 20 12.53 -1.68 1.48
C ASP A 20 11.39 -2.69 1.24
N LEU A 21 10.27 -2.26 0.66
CA LEU A 21 9.14 -3.12 0.34
C LEU A 21 9.39 -3.89 -0.97
N SER A 22 9.13 -5.19 -0.95
CA SER A 22 9.00 -5.96 -2.18
C SER A 22 7.76 -5.53 -2.99
N ASP A 23 7.72 -5.90 -4.26
CA ASP A 23 6.56 -5.61 -5.12
C ASP A 23 5.27 -6.22 -4.58
N ASP A 24 5.35 -7.43 -4.01
CA ASP A 24 4.22 -8.11 -3.39
C ASP A 24 3.79 -7.41 -2.08
N ASP A 25 4.73 -7.00 -1.24
CA ASP A 25 4.41 -6.30 0.02
C ASP A 25 3.77 -4.94 -0.25
N LEU A 26 4.28 -4.21 -1.25
CA LEU A 26 3.71 -2.93 -1.68
C LEU A 26 2.30 -3.10 -2.26
N ALA A 27 2.08 -4.15 -3.06
CA ALA A 27 0.78 -4.47 -3.63
C ALA A 27 -0.24 -4.80 -2.54
N ASP A 28 0.12 -5.69 -1.60
CA ASP A 28 -0.71 -6.07 -0.47
C ASP A 28 -1.03 -4.86 0.41
N PHE A 29 -0.03 -4.03 0.73
CA PHE A 29 -0.25 -2.81 1.51
C PHE A 29 -1.24 -1.86 0.82
N CYS A 30 -1.07 -1.62 -0.50
CA CYS A 30 -2.00 -0.77 -1.26
C CYS A 30 -3.42 -1.36 -1.26
N GLN A 31 -3.55 -2.68 -1.44
CA GLN A 31 -4.83 -3.38 -1.39
C GLN A 31 -5.50 -3.19 -0.02
N THR A 32 -4.76 -3.38 1.07
CA THR A 32 -5.25 -3.21 2.44
C THR A 32 -5.65 -1.76 2.72
N ALA A 33 -4.82 -0.79 2.34
CA ALA A 33 -5.12 0.63 2.52
C ALA A 33 -6.39 1.06 1.78
N ASN A 34 -6.58 0.61 0.53
CA ASN A 34 -7.78 0.87 -0.25
C ASN A 34 -9.03 0.23 0.39
N LEU A 35 -8.95 -1.01 0.87
CA LEU A 35 -10.06 -1.67 1.56
C LEU A 35 -10.41 -0.93 2.87
N ALA A 36 -9.40 -0.52 3.63
CA ALA A 36 -9.56 0.23 4.87
C ALA A 36 -10.26 1.57 4.63
N TYR A 37 -9.82 2.33 3.62
CA TYR A 37 -10.49 3.56 3.17
C TYR A 37 -11.95 3.32 2.79
N ARG A 38 -12.24 2.31 1.96
CA ARG A 38 -13.61 1.96 1.54
C ARG A 38 -14.51 1.49 2.69
N SER A 39 -13.91 1.00 3.77
CA SER A 39 -14.61 0.63 5.01
C SER A 39 -14.88 1.82 5.95
N GLY A 40 -14.36 3.01 5.64
CA GLY A 40 -14.44 4.19 6.49
C GLY A 40 -13.40 4.25 7.61
N ASN A 41 -12.40 3.36 7.60
CA ASN A 41 -11.34 3.27 8.61
C ASN A 41 -9.95 3.37 7.95
N PRO A 42 -9.59 4.50 7.33
CA PRO A 42 -8.31 4.64 6.64
C PRO A 42 -7.12 4.43 7.60
N ILE A 43 -6.12 3.68 7.15
CA ILE A 43 -4.89 3.38 7.91
C ILE A 43 -3.73 4.33 7.57
N ILE A 44 -3.82 5.02 6.44
CA ILE A 44 -2.92 6.10 5.99
C ILE A 44 -3.76 7.21 5.36
N SER A 45 -3.17 8.39 5.18
CA SER A 45 -3.86 9.51 4.53
C SER A 45 -4.06 9.26 3.03
N ASP A 46 -5.12 9.84 2.46
CA ASP A 46 -5.37 9.82 1.01
C ASP A 46 -4.18 10.40 0.24
N GLN A 47 -3.52 11.42 0.80
CA GLN A 47 -2.34 12.03 0.20
C GLN A 47 -1.16 11.06 0.13
N ASP A 48 -0.85 10.34 1.21
CA ASP A 48 0.23 9.36 1.21
C ASP A 48 -0.09 8.21 0.25
N TYR A 49 -1.35 7.75 0.25
CA TYR A 49 -1.79 6.71 -0.68
C TYR A 49 -1.64 7.15 -2.14
N ASP A 50 -2.22 8.29 -2.52
CA ASP A 50 -2.30 8.74 -3.92
C ASP A 50 -0.97 9.27 -4.48
N PHE A 51 -0.11 9.85 -3.64
CA PHE A 51 1.13 10.50 -4.10
C PHE A 51 2.41 9.73 -3.78
N ILE A 52 2.37 8.74 -2.89
CA ILE A 52 3.55 7.94 -2.53
C ILE A 52 3.36 6.48 -2.94
N TYR A 53 2.39 5.79 -2.34
CA TYR A 53 2.28 4.34 -2.49
C TYR A 53 1.70 3.90 -3.83
N LEU A 54 0.61 4.54 -4.27
CA LEU A 54 -0.06 4.17 -5.51
C LEU A 54 0.80 4.46 -6.75
N PRO A 55 1.52 5.60 -6.87
CA PRO A 55 2.47 5.82 -7.96
C PRO A 55 3.65 4.86 -7.94
N ALA A 56 4.17 4.53 -6.74
CA ALA A 56 5.24 3.55 -6.59
C ALA A 56 4.81 2.16 -7.10
N LEU A 57 3.62 1.70 -6.70
CA LEU A 57 3.06 0.44 -7.18
C LEU A 57 2.85 0.47 -8.69
N LYS A 58 2.35 1.59 -9.25
CA LYS A 58 2.14 1.73 -10.70
C LYS A 58 3.46 1.67 -11.48
N ASN A 59 4.53 2.22 -10.93
CA ASN A 59 5.85 2.19 -11.55
C ASN A 59 6.47 0.79 -11.52
N ARG A 60 6.30 0.06 -10.42
CA ARG A 60 6.89 -1.29 -10.25
C ARG A 60 6.04 -2.39 -10.90
N VAL A 61 4.71 -2.33 -10.72
CA VAL A 61 3.74 -3.33 -11.17
C VAL A 61 2.57 -2.66 -11.91
N PRO A 62 2.79 -2.11 -13.13
CA PRO A 62 1.75 -1.38 -13.87
C PRO A 62 0.54 -2.25 -14.27
N GLN A 63 0.70 -3.56 -14.29
CA GLN A 63 -0.36 -4.53 -14.63
C GLN A 63 -1.16 -5.00 -13.40
N HIS A 64 -0.96 -4.40 -12.23
CA HIS A 64 -1.68 -4.79 -11.02
C HIS A 64 -3.19 -4.53 -11.15
N SER A 65 -4.02 -5.43 -10.59
CA SER A 65 -5.48 -5.37 -10.68
C SER A 65 -6.09 -4.07 -10.13
N LEU A 66 -5.40 -3.38 -9.21
CA LEU A 66 -5.82 -2.07 -8.71
C LEU A 66 -5.93 -1.00 -9.81
N PHE A 67 -5.19 -1.14 -10.91
CA PHE A 67 -5.22 -0.20 -12.03
C PHE A 67 -6.11 -0.64 -13.21
N GLN A 68 -6.71 -1.83 -13.11
CA GLN A 68 -7.51 -2.44 -14.19
C GLN A 68 -9.02 -2.34 -13.93
N SER A 69 -9.44 -1.40 -13.07
CA SER A 69 -10.84 -1.18 -12.70
C SER A 69 -11.59 -0.26 -13.66
#